data_AF-A0AAU4LII6-F1
#
_entry.id   AF-A0AAU4LII6-F1
#
_cell.length_a   1.000
_cell.length_b   1.000
_cell.length_c   1.000
_cell.angle_alpha   90.00
_cell.angle_beta   90.00
_cell.angle_gamma   90.00
#
_symmetry.space_group_name_H-M   'P 1'
#
loop_
_entity.id
_entity.type
_entity.pdbx_description
1 polymer ?
#
loop_
_entity_poly.entity_id
_entity_poly.type
_entity_poly.pdbx_seq_one_letter_code
_entity_poly.pdbx_strand_id
1 'polypeptide(L)' 'MTVSRAHVKTLPDGTDVKLRVFLSNTKTRHAKLTEDKLQQLAELGLHWAA' A
#
# COMPACT_ATOMS: atom_id res chain seq x y z
N MET A 1 -10.52 -3.87 -7.58
CA MET A 1 -10.63 -2.57 -6.88
C MET A 1 -9.85 -1.50 -7.62
N THR A 2 -10.52 -0.42 -8.03
CA THR A 2 -9.91 0.74 -8.69
C THR A 2 -9.93 1.92 -7.71
N VAL A 3 -8.75 2.34 -7.24
CA VAL A 3 -8.61 3.51 -6.36
C VAL A 3 -8.49 4.76 -7.24
N SER A 4 -9.32 5.78 -6.99
CA SER A 4 -9.33 7.05 -7.71
C SER A 4 -8.00 7.82 -7.56
N ARG A 5 -7.59 8.55 -8.61
CA ARG A 5 -6.32 9.30 -8.65
C ARG A 5 -6.17 10.32 -7.53
N ALA A 6 -7.27 10.93 -7.09
CA ALA A 6 -7.28 11.94 -6.04
C ALA A 6 -7.44 11.35 -4.63
N HIS A 7 -7.43 10.02 -4.45
CA HIS A 7 -7.65 9.42 -3.14
C HIS A 7 -6.42 9.63 -2.24
N VAL A 8 -6.60 10.49 -1.24
CA VAL A 8 -5.63 10.77 -0.17
C VAL A 8 -6.23 10.28 1.14
N LYS A 9 -5.41 9.63 1.97
CA LYS A 9 -5.80 9.20 3.31
C LYS A 9 -4.81 9.81 4.31
N THR A 10 -5.35 10.54 5.28
CA THR A 10 -4.57 11.07 6.39
C THR A 10 -4.42 9.96 7.44
N LEU A 11 -3.18 9.66 7.80
CA LEU A 11 -2.86 8.70 8.85
C LEU A 11 -3.04 9.36 10.23
N PRO A 12 -3.12 8.57 11.32
CA PRO A 12 -3.27 9.09 12.68
C PRO A 12 -2.15 10.04 13.14
N ASP A 13 -1.00 9.99 12.46
CA ASP A 13 0.15 10.89 12.65
C ASP A 13 0.03 12.22 11.90
N GLY A 14 -1.08 12.44 11.16
CA GLY A 14 -1.32 13.63 10.34
C GLY A 14 -0.72 13.55 8.94
N THR A 15 -0.10 12.42 8.55
CA THR A 15 0.53 12.27 7.24
C THR A 15 -0.50 12.00 6.14
N ASP A 16 -0.52 12.83 5.10
CA ASP A 16 -1.36 12.63 3.92
C ASP A 16 -0.71 11.68 2.90
N VAL A 17 -1.32 10.51 2.71
CA VAL A 17 -0.81 9.48 1.78
C VAL A 17 -1.73 9.34 0.57
N LYS A 18 -1.15 9.52 -0.62
CA LYS A 18 -1.81 9.22 -1.90
C LYS A 18 -1.93 7.71 -2.08
N LEU A 19 -3.06 7.16 -1.66
CA LEU A 19 -3.28 5.72 -1.54
C LEU A 19 -3.07 4.98 -2.86
N ARG A 20 -3.47 5.59 -3.98
CA ARG A 20 -3.25 5.03 -5.32
C ARG A 20 -1.77 4.93 -5.67
N VAL A 21 -0.98 5.96 -5.34
CA VAL A 21 0.46 6.00 -5.62
C VAL A 21 1.21 5.00 -4.74
N PHE A 22 0.80 4.89 -3.48
CA PHE A 22 1.28 3.85 -2.56
C PHE A 22 1.02 2.46 -3.15
N LEU A 23 -0.23 2.13 -3.46
CA LEU A 23 -0.60 0.82 -4.01
C LEU A 23 0.12 0.49 -5.32
N SER A 24 0.26 1.47 -6.24
CA SER A 24 1.01 1.30 -7.48
C SER A 24 2.50 1.03 -7.23
N ASN A 25 3.13 1.76 -6.31
CA ASN A 25 4.53 1.51 -5.96
C ASN A 25 4.71 0.14 -5.32
N THR A 26 3.82 -0.24 -4.39
CA THR A 26 3.85 -1.54 -3.74
C THR A 26 3.69 -2.67 -4.75
N LYS A 27 2.81 -2.53 -5.75
CA LYS A 27 2.69 -3.49 -6.89
C LYS A 27 3.99 -3.62 -7.68
N THR A 28 4.57 -2.51 -8.12
CA THR A 28 5.78 -2.55 -8.94
C THR A 28 6.99 -3.09 -8.17
N ARG A 29 7.07 -2.78 -6.87
CA ARG A 29 8.22 -3.14 -6.04
C ARG A 29 7.99 -4.38 -5.18
N HIS A 30 6.86 -5.07 -5.35
CA HIS A 30 6.48 -6.22 -4.53
C HIS A 30 7.60 -7.27 -4.45
N ALA A 31 8.21 -7.62 -5.59
CA ALA A 31 9.31 -8.58 -5.67
C ALA A 31 10.60 -8.17 -4.93
N LYS A 32 10.71 -6.92 -4.47
CA LYS A 32 11.87 -6.38 -3.73
C LYS A 32 11.53 -6.05 -2.28
N LEU A 33 10.30 -6.33 -1.83
CA LEU A 33 9.92 -6.16 -0.44
C LEU A 33 10.40 -7.36 0.36
N THR A 34 10.98 -7.09 1.53
CA THR A 34 11.30 -8.13 2.50
C THR A 34 10.02 -8.74 3.05
N GLU A 35 10.10 -9.98 3.54
CA GLU A 35 8.97 -10.72 4.09
C GLU A 35 8.27 -9.97 5.23
N ASP A 36 9.05 -9.30 6.09
CA ASP A 36 8.54 -8.38 7.13
C ASP A 36 7.63 -7.27 6.58
N LYS A 37 8.03 -6.62 5.46
CA LYS A 37 7.20 -5.58 4.84
C LYS A 37 5.97 -6.15 4.17
N LEU A 38 6.05 -7.36 3.62
CA LEU A 38 4.90 -8.07 3.07
C LEU A 38 3.90 -8.42 4.17
N GLN A 39 4.40 -8.84 5.34
CA GLN A 39 3.56 -9.13 6.50
C GLN A 39 2.88 -7.87 7.04
N GLN A 40 3.58 -6.76 7.17
CA GLN A 40 2.97 -5.47 7.53
C GLN A 40 1.88 -5.04 6.53
N LEU A 41 2.08 -5.29 5.24
CA LEU A 41 1.05 -5.02 4.22
C LEU A 41 -0.16 -5.95 4.35
N ALA A 42 0.07 -7.23 4.70
CA ALA A 42 -1.00 -8.19 4.94
C ALA A 42 -1.82 -7.83 6.19
N GLU A 43 -1.18 -7.33 7.25
CA GLU A 43 -1.87 -6.81 8.46
C GLU A 43 -2.76 -5.60 8.13
N LEU A 44 -2.39 -4.81 7.12
CA LEU A 44 -3.20 -3.73 6.58
C LEU A 44 -4.31 -4.21 5.62
N GLY A 45 -4.47 -5.52 5.45
CA GLY A 45 -5.47 -6.15 4.58
C GLY A 45 -5.07 -6.26 3.10
N LEU A 46 -3.81 -5.96 2.76
CA LEU A 46 -3.30 -6.13 1.41
C LEU A 46 -2.62 -7.50 1.27
N HIS A 47 -3.42 -8.50 0.93
CA HIS A 47 -2.93 -9.85 0.63
C HIS A 47 -2.54 -9.97 -0.85
N TRP A 48 -1.34 -10.48 -1.11
CA TRP A 48 -0.89 -10.83 -2.45
C TRP A 48 -1.29 -12.28 -2.72
N ALA A 49 -1.97 -12.50 -3.86
CA ALA A 49 -2.20 -13.85 -4.35
C ALA A 49 -0.86 -14.44 -4.82
N ALA A 50 -0.58 -15.68 -4.40
CA ALA A 50 0.57 -16.46 -4.83
C ALA A 50 0.56 -16.71 -6.34
#